data_AF-A0A8E2ANT3-F1
#
_entry.id   AF-A0A8E2ANT3-F1
#
_cell.length_a   1.000
_cell.length_b   1.000
_cell.length_c   1.000
_cell.angle_alpha   90.00
_cell.angle_beta   90.00
_cell.angle_gamma   90.00
#
_symmetry.space_group_name_H-M   'P 1'
#
loop_
_entity.id
_entity.type
_entity.pdbx_description
1 polymer ?
#
loop_
_entity_poly.entity_id
_entity_poly.type
_entity_poly.pdbx_seq_one_letter_code
_entity_poly.pdbx_strand_id
1 'polypeptide(L)'
;YAWILDSGATTHICNDRTAFTTFTPSRSSIDRVITLRDVSYCPNVCNNLVSESRMDKRGLTITKSKGRVKVINSSGEVVIEGRLHNSLYELDC
;
A
#
# COMPACT_ATOMS: atom_id res chain seq x y z
N TYR A 1 3.17 -0.47 13.31
CA TYR A 1 4.02 -0.56 12.11
C TYR A 1 3.46 0.40 11.07
N ALA A 2 4.28 0.93 10.17
CA ALA A 2 3.82 1.72 9.03
C ALA A 2 3.76 0.87 7.76
N TRP A 3 2.98 1.30 6.76
CA TRP A 3 3.04 0.77 5.40
C TRP A 3 3.86 1.71 4.53
N ILE A 4 5.04 1.25 4.14
CA ILE A 4 5.99 2.04 3.37
C ILE A 4 5.87 1.67 1.90
N LEU A 5 5.61 2.67 1.08
CA LEU A 5 5.74 2.54 -0.36
C LEU A 5 7.21 2.52 -0.74
N ASP A 6 7.67 1.40 -1.30
CA ASP A 6 9.09 1.14 -1.50
C ASP A 6 9.39 0.67 -2.94
N SER A 7 10.16 1.49 -3.65
CA SER A 7 10.68 1.17 -4.98
C SER A 7 11.82 0.13 -4.95
N GLY A 8 12.49 -0.04 -3.81
CA GLY A 8 13.54 -1.04 -3.60
C GLY A 8 12.99 -2.44 -3.28
N ALA A 9 11.72 -2.55 -2.91
CA ALA A 9 11.10 -3.83 -2.60
C ALA A 9 10.70 -4.59 -3.87
N THR A 10 11.18 -5.83 -4.01
CA THR A 10 10.76 -6.76 -5.09
C THR A 10 9.42 -7.45 -4.81
N THR A 11 9.00 -7.45 -3.53
CA THR A 11 7.75 -8.04 -3.05
C THR A 11 7.08 -7.14 -2.02
N HIS A 12 5.79 -7.34 -1.79
CA HIS A 12 5.14 -6.76 -0.62
C HIS A 12 5.61 -7.57 0.61
N ILE A 13 5.84 -6.92 1.74
CA ILE A 13 6.17 -7.57 3.02
C ILE A 13 5.20 -7.07 4.08
N CYS A 14 4.66 -7.99 4.88
CA CYS A 14 3.86 -7.65 6.05
C CYS A 14 4.32 -8.44 7.29
N ASN A 15 4.29 -7.79 8.43
CA ASN A 15 4.59 -8.38 9.72
C ASN A 15 3.39 -9.02 10.43
N ASP A 16 2.17 -8.81 9.93
CA ASP A 16 0.96 -9.30 10.55
C ASP A 16 0.10 -10.05 9.54
N ARG A 17 -0.09 -11.37 9.75
CA ARG A 17 -0.94 -12.18 8.85
C ARG A 17 -2.40 -11.77 8.88
N THR A 18 -2.86 -11.15 9.97
CA THR A 18 -4.24 -10.68 10.09
C THR A 18 -4.50 -9.43 9.25
N ALA A 19 -3.46 -8.69 8.85
CA ALA A 19 -3.61 -7.62 7.87
C ALA A 19 -3.98 -8.13 6.46
N PHE A 20 -3.93 -9.44 6.22
CA PHE A 20 -4.39 -10.10 4.98
C PHE A 20 -5.84 -10.60 5.05
N THR A 21 -6.67 -10.10 5.98
CA THR A 21 -7.96 -10.72 6.27
C THR A 21 -8.93 -10.75 5.09
N THR A 22 -9.65 -11.87 5.05
CA THR A 22 -10.87 -12.15 4.33
C THR A 22 -11.85 -10.98 4.41
N PHE A 23 -12.37 -10.59 3.26
CA PHE A 23 -13.35 -9.52 3.05
C PHE A 23 -14.48 -9.53 4.08
N THR A 24 -14.61 -8.45 4.86
CA THR A 24 -15.79 -8.16 5.68
C THR A 24 -16.61 -7.07 4.97
N PRO A 25 -17.86 -7.32 4.55
CA PRO A 25 -18.68 -6.28 3.94
C PRO A 25 -19.03 -5.22 4.98
N SER A 26 -18.54 -3.99 4.81
CA SER A 26 -18.89 -2.88 5.69
C SER A 26 -20.26 -2.31 5.32
N ARG A 27 -21.17 -2.27 6.31
CA ARG A 27 -22.43 -1.55 6.20
C ARG A 27 -22.17 -0.12 6.65
N SER A 28 -22.21 0.81 5.70
CA SER A 28 -22.25 2.27 5.87
C SER A 28 -21.05 2.97 6.53
N SER A 29 -20.07 3.25 5.69
CA SER A 29 -19.15 4.42 5.55
C SER A 29 -18.10 3.91 4.55
N ILE A 30 -17.69 4.65 3.53
CA ILE A 30 -16.94 4.08 2.39
C ILE A 30 -15.50 3.68 2.80
N ASP A 31 -15.35 2.58 3.54
CA ASP A 31 -14.07 1.93 3.79
C ASP A 31 -13.66 1.25 2.48
N ARG A 32 -12.82 1.94 1.70
CA ARG A 32 -12.24 1.37 0.49
C ARG A 32 -11.25 0.28 0.90
N VAL A 33 -11.67 -0.97 0.84
CA VAL A 33 -10.81 -2.13 1.07
C VAL A 33 -9.89 -2.33 -0.13
N ILE A 34 -8.58 -2.40 0.12
CA ILE A 34 -7.57 -2.63 -0.90
C ILE A 34 -6.86 -3.94 -0.58
N THR A 35 -6.83 -4.85 -1.56
CA THR A 35 -6.23 -6.17 -1.38
C THR A 35 -4.87 -6.24 -2.09
N LEU A 36 -3.80 -6.39 -1.31
CA LEU A 36 -2.49 -6.77 -1.83
C LEU A 36 -2.44 -8.30 -2.01
N ARG A 37 -2.11 -8.77 -3.22
CA ARG A 37 -1.89 -10.20 -3.49
C ARG A 37 -0.41 -10.55 -3.47
N ASP A 38 -0.12 -11.81 -3.15
CA ASP A 38 1.22 -12.43 -3.17
C ASP A 38 2.21 -11.81 -2.17
N VAL A 39 1.76 -11.51 -0.95
CA VAL A 39 2.57 -10.82 0.06
C VAL A 39 3.40 -11.79 0.88
N SER A 40 4.68 -11.46 1.07
CA SER A 40 5.58 -12.21 1.94
C SER A 40 5.32 -11.87 3.40
N TYR A 41 5.15 -12.89 4.24
CA TYR A 41 5.05 -12.71 5.68
C TYR A 41 6.44 -12.71 6.33
N CYS A 42 6.73 -11.69 7.13
CA CYS A 42 7.94 -11.64 7.94
C CYS A 42 7.63 -10.95 9.28
N PRO A 43 7.46 -11.70 10.40
CA PRO A 43 7.00 -11.13 11.67
C PRO A 43 7.98 -10.11 12.29
N ASN A 44 9.26 -10.18 11.90
CA ASN A 44 10.32 -9.42 12.52
C ASN A 44 10.65 -8.10 11.78
N VAL A 45 9.90 -7.73 10.73
CA VAL A 45 10.12 -6.43 10.08
C VAL A 45 9.49 -5.30 10.89
N CYS A 46 10.23 -4.20 11.03
CA CYS A 46 9.76 -3.02 11.76
C CYS A 46 8.55 -2.35 11.07
N ASN A 47 8.56 -2.34 9.73
CA ASN A 47 7.51 -1.76 8.90
C ASN A 47 7.13 -2.72 7.76
N ASN A 48 5.90 -2.58 7.28
CA ASN A 48 5.43 -3.28 6.10
C ASN A 48 5.91 -2.56 4.84
N LEU A 49 6.21 -3.33 3.79
CA LEU A 49 6.67 -2.79 2.52
C LEU A 49 5.64 -3.05 1.43
N VAL A 50 5.34 -2.02 0.64
CA VAL A 50 4.50 -2.12 -0.55
C VAL A 50 5.36 -1.86 -1.78
N SER A 51 5.64 -2.93 -2.54
CA SER A 51 6.44 -2.85 -3.77
C SER A 51 5.75 -2.01 -4.84
N GLU A 52 6.40 -0.90 -5.22
CA GLU A 52 5.95 -0.04 -6.31
C GLU A 52 5.93 -0.78 -7.65
N SER A 53 6.97 -1.57 -7.92
CA SER A 53 7.09 -2.33 -9.16
C SER A 53 5.94 -3.32 -9.37
N ARG A 54 5.36 -3.88 -8.30
CA ARG A 54 4.20 -4.78 -8.39
C ARG A 54 2.90 -4.03 -8.65
N MET A 55 2.78 -2.80 -8.17
CA MET A 55 1.63 -1.94 -8.48
C MET A 55 1.68 -1.45 -9.92
N ASP A 56 2.86 -1.00 -10.37
CA ASP A 56 3.12 -0.59 -11.75
C ASP A 56 2.78 -1.72 -12.75
N LYS A 57 3.28 -2.94 -12.51
CA LYS A 57 2.94 -4.14 -13.32
C LYS A 57 1.46 -4.49 -13.35
N ARG A 58 0.67 -4.03 -12.37
CA ARG A 58 -0.79 -4.20 -12.32
C ARG A 58 -1.55 -3.04 -12.99
N GLY A 59 -0.84 -2.09 -13.61
CA GLY A 59 -1.42 -0.94 -14.30
C GLY A 59 -1.84 0.20 -13.38
N LEU A 60 -1.32 0.23 -12.14
CA LEU A 60 -1.55 1.35 -11.22
C LEU A 60 -0.49 2.43 -11.47
N THR A 61 -0.92 3.69 -11.48
CA THR A 61 -0.02 4.84 -11.63
C THR A 61 0.36 5.38 -10.25
N ILE A 62 1.66 5.54 -10.00
CA ILE A 62 2.19 6.11 -8.75
C ILE A 62 2.70 7.52 -9.04
N THR A 63 2.17 8.50 -8.33
CA THR A 63 2.62 9.91 -8.44
C THR A 63 3.14 10.41 -7.10
N LYS A 64 4.34 10.99 -7.11
CA LYS A 64 5.02 11.53 -5.92
C LYS A 64 5.40 12.97 -6.18
N SER A 65 4.92 13.89 -5.36
CA SER A 65 5.25 15.30 -5.49
C SER A 65 4.95 16.06 -4.21
N LYS A 66 5.74 17.09 -3.89
CA LYS A 66 5.50 18.00 -2.75
C LYS A 66 5.24 17.26 -1.42
N GLY A 67 5.97 16.17 -1.18
CA GLY A 67 5.83 15.37 0.03
C GLY A 67 4.55 14.54 0.13
N ARG A 68 3.82 14.33 -0.97
CA ARG A 68 2.64 13.46 -1.04
C ARG A 68 2.86 12.35 -2.06
N VAL A 69 2.17 11.23 -1.85
CA VAL A 69 2.08 10.15 -2.83
C VAL A 69 0.62 9.78 -3.08
N LYS A 70 0.31 9.44 -4.33
CA LYS A 70 -0.99 8.90 -4.74
C LYS A 70 -0.79 7.69 -5.64
N VAL A 71 -1.56 6.64 -5.39
CA VAL A 71 -1.70 5.49 -6.28
C VAL A 71 -3.06 5.58 -6.96
N ILE A 72 -3.06 5.54 -8.27
CA ILE A 72 -4.21 5.82 -9.13
C ILE A 72 -4.50 4.57 -9.96
N ASN A 73 -5.76 4.15 -10.03
CA ASN A 73 -6.18 3.04 -10.87
C ASN A 73 -6.34 3.46 -12.34
N SER A 74 -6.67 2.49 -13.21
CA SER A 74 -6.86 2.74 -14.65
C SER A 74 -8.06 3.63 -14.98
N SER A 75 -9.04 3.79 -14.08
CA SER A 75 -10.16 4.73 -14.24
C SER A 75 -9.80 6.16 -13.82
N GLY A 76 -8.58 6.41 -13.33
CA GLY A 76 -8.13 7.72 -12.86
C GLY A 76 -8.53 8.03 -11.41
N GLU A 77 -9.08 7.06 -10.68
CA GLU A 77 -9.43 7.22 -9.28
C GLU A 77 -8.21 7.01 -8.39
N VAL A 78 -8.05 7.89 -7.41
CA VAL A 78 -7.07 7.70 -6.34
C VAL A 78 -7.55 6.57 -5.44
N VAL A 79 -6.78 5.50 -5.37
CA VAL A 79 -7.07 4.33 -4.53
C VAL A 79 -6.28 4.35 -3.23
N ILE A 80 -5.06 4.90 -3.23
CA ILE A 80 -4.22 5.04 -2.02
C ILE A 80 -3.63 6.45 -2.01
N GLU A 81 -3.62 7.07 -0.83
CA GLU A 81 -2.84 8.28 -0.57
C GLU A 81 -1.78 8.02 0.49
N GLY A 82 -0.80 8.90 0.56
CA GLY A 82 0.21 8.89 1.60
C GLY A 82 1.00 10.19 1.65
N ARG A 83 1.98 10.21 2.54
CA ARG A 83 2.82 11.37 2.82
C ARG A 83 4.28 10.97 3.02
N LEU A 84 5.18 11.90 2.69
CA LEU A 84 6.59 11.76 3.02
C LEU A 84 6.77 12.03 4.52
N HIS A 85 7.25 11.03 5.25
CA HIS A 85 7.55 11.10 6.68
C HIS A 85 8.89 10.39 6.94
N ASN A 86 9.83 11.06 7.64
CA ASN A 86 11.18 10.53 7.89
C ASN A 86 11.89 10.00 6.63
N SER A 87 11.77 10.73 5.52
CA SER A 87 12.33 10.38 4.21
C SER A 87 11.75 9.11 3.55
N LEU A 88 10.65 8.57 4.07
CA LEU A 88 9.91 7.44 3.51
C LEU A 88 8.48 7.85 3.14
N TYR A 89 7.91 7.26 2.09
CA TYR A 89 6.50 7.47 1.76
C TYR A 89 5.64 6.50 2.56
N GLU A 90 4.99 7.02 3.60
CA GLU A 90 4.06 6.30 4.46
C GLU A 90 2.63 6.44 3.91
N LEU A 91 1.92 5.33 3.77
CA LEU A 91 0.55 5.30 3.25
C LEU A 91 -0.46 5.66 4.35
N ASP A 92 -1.50 6.41 3.97
CA ASP A 92 -2.59 6.82 4.86
C ASP A 92 -3.61 5.66 4.96
N CYS A 93 -3.31 4.65 5.77
CA CYS A 93 -4.12 3.44 5.95
C CYS A 93 -4.16 2.93 7.40
#